data_AF-A0A349DAK6-F1
#
_entry.id   AF-A0A349DAK6-F1
#
_cell.length_a   1.000
_cell.length_b   1.000
_cell.length_c   1.000
_cell.angle_alpha   90.00
_cell.angle_beta   90.00
_cell.angle_gamma   90.00
#
_symmetry.space_group_name_H-M   'P 1'
#
loop_
_entity.id
_entity.type
_entity.pdbx_description
1 polymer ?
#
loop_
_entity_poly.entity_id
_entity_poly.type
_entity_poly.pdbx_seq_one_letter_code
_entity_poly.pdbx_strand_id
1 'polypeptide(L)'
;MERIFVDKLFAAEAYVRKSENEHRAFEAAKHIYDLTVMENQPKIAALLQNEEELKKLLAIRLTEEKERRDGIPDVLPRDFTFFTQAAQDKNVCDAYEKMLRQYVMRYEDRINLAEVNSSLGRIEAKLLKNPAWLECKLPKKAKNKEQER
;
A
#
# COMPACT_ATOMS: atom_id res chain seq x y z
N MET A 1 -14.19 -1.05 -4.31
CA MET A 1 -12.94 -1.77 -4.68
C MET A 1 -11.74 -0.84 -4.53
N GLU A 2 -11.89 0.38 -5.00
CA GLU A 2 -11.04 1.57 -4.87
C GLU A 2 -10.57 1.82 -3.43
N ARG A 3 -11.50 1.83 -2.46
CA ARG A 3 -11.14 1.98 -1.04
C ARG A 3 -10.18 0.89 -0.56
N ILE A 4 -10.47 -0.37 -0.91
CA ILE A 4 -9.66 -1.54 -0.56
C ILE A 4 -8.27 -1.44 -1.19
N PHE A 5 -8.18 -0.94 -2.43
CA PHE A 5 -6.89 -0.71 -3.09
C PHE A 5 -6.04 0.29 -2.29
N VAL A 6 -6.61 1.43 -1.91
CA VAL A 6 -5.93 2.42 -1.07
C VAL A 6 -5.53 1.80 0.28
N ASP A 7 -6.40 1.02 0.91
CA ASP A 7 -6.04 0.33 2.17
C ASP A 7 -4.84 -0.61 2.02
N LYS A 8 -4.78 -1.35 0.90
CA LYS A 8 -3.67 -2.26 0.61
C LYS A 8 -2.37 -1.53 0.34
N LEU A 9 -2.38 -0.35 -0.27
CA LEU A 9 -1.17 0.48 -0.44
C LEU A 9 -0.56 0.83 0.93
N PHE A 10 -1.40 1.31 1.86
CA PHE A 10 -0.95 1.65 3.21
C PHE A 10 -0.51 0.43 4.01
N ALA A 11 -1.24 -0.69 3.87
CA ALA A 11 -0.87 -1.93 4.53
C ALA A 11 0.47 -2.45 4.00
N ALA A 12 0.67 -2.51 2.69
CA ALA A 12 1.93 -2.93 2.08
C ALA A 12 3.11 -2.10 2.62
N GLU A 13 2.98 -0.77 2.65
CA GLU A 13 4.00 0.11 3.23
C GLU A 13 4.28 -0.21 4.71
N ALA A 14 3.23 -0.33 5.53
CA ALA A 14 3.37 -0.59 6.96
C ALA A 14 4.02 -1.94 7.27
N TYR A 15 3.68 -2.98 6.50
CA TYR A 15 4.21 -4.33 6.70
C TYR A 15 5.62 -4.49 6.13
N VAL A 16 5.93 -3.90 4.97
CA VAL A 16 7.29 -3.94 4.39
C VAL A 16 8.30 -3.23 5.30
N ARG A 17 7.94 -2.10 5.92
CA ARG A 17 8.79 -1.42 6.92
C ARG A 17 9.17 -2.28 8.13
N LYS A 18 8.44 -3.37 8.37
CA LYS A 18 8.63 -4.29 9.51
C LYS A 18 8.87 -5.73 9.04
N SER A 19 9.33 -5.91 7.80
CA SER A 19 9.56 -7.22 7.14
C SER A 19 10.57 -8.12 7.85
N GLU A 20 11.43 -7.57 8.71
CA GLU A 20 12.32 -8.36 9.59
C GLU A 20 11.55 -9.37 10.45
N ASN A 21 10.30 -9.08 10.77
CA ASN A 21 9.40 -10.04 11.37
C ASN A 21 8.74 -10.92 10.29
N GLU A 22 8.94 -12.24 10.36
CA GLU A 22 8.44 -13.19 9.35
C GLU A 22 6.92 -13.08 9.12
N HIS A 23 6.13 -12.90 10.18
CA HIS A 23 4.68 -12.74 10.04
C HIS A 23 4.34 -11.45 9.29
N ARG A 24 5.06 -10.36 9.55
CA ARG A 24 4.87 -9.08 8.83
C ARG A 24 5.30 -9.18 7.38
N ALA A 25 6.42 -9.84 7.07
CA ALA A 25 6.83 -10.12 5.69
C ALA A 25 5.76 -10.93 4.93
N PHE A 26 5.14 -11.90 5.60
CA PHE A 26 4.08 -12.70 5.00
C PHE A 26 2.80 -11.90 4.73
N GLU A 27 2.41 -11.00 5.65
CA GLU A 27 1.29 -10.09 5.40
C GLU A 27 1.60 -9.06 4.30
N ALA A 28 2.84 -8.55 4.25
CA ALA A 28 3.29 -7.71 3.14
C ALA A 28 3.13 -8.43 1.79
N ALA A 29 3.60 -9.68 1.71
CA ALA A 29 3.51 -10.49 0.50
C ALA A 29 2.07 -10.64 -0.01
N LYS A 30 1.10 -10.89 0.87
CA LYS A 30 -0.32 -10.97 0.49
C LYS A 30 -0.80 -9.65 -0.11
N HIS A 31 -0.51 -8.53 0.53
CA HIS A 31 -0.93 -7.21 0.04
C HIS A 31 -0.28 -6.85 -1.30
N ILE A 32 1.00 -7.20 -1.48
CA ILE A 32 1.72 -7.00 -2.75
C ILE A 32 1.09 -7.83 -3.88
N TYR A 33 0.76 -9.09 -3.63
CA TYR A 33 0.06 -9.93 -4.60
C TYR A 33 -1.29 -9.30 -4.99
N ASP A 34 -2.09 -8.94 -3.99
CA ASP A 34 -3.39 -8.32 -4.22
C ASP A 34 -3.29 -7.03 -5.03
N LEU A 35 -2.33 -6.15 -4.72
CA LEU A 35 -2.09 -4.92 -5.49
C LEU A 35 -1.76 -5.23 -6.96
N THR A 36 -0.96 -6.28 -7.20
CA THR A 36 -0.59 -6.71 -8.54
C THR A 36 -1.79 -7.21 -9.33
N VAL A 37 -2.65 -8.01 -8.70
CA VAL A 37 -3.92 -8.48 -9.31
C VAL A 37 -4.88 -7.32 -9.56
N MET A 38 -4.92 -6.35 -8.64
CA MET A 38 -5.83 -5.20 -8.72
C MET A 38 -5.40 -4.16 -9.76
N GLU A 39 -4.12 -4.10 -10.16
CA GLU A 39 -3.60 -3.09 -11.11
C GLU A 39 -4.44 -3.01 -12.39
N ASN A 40 -4.79 -4.17 -12.95
CA ASN A 40 -5.45 -4.26 -14.25
C ASN A 40 -6.97 -4.15 -14.17
N GLN A 41 -7.54 -3.95 -12.98
CA GLN A 41 -8.98 -3.77 -12.83
C GLN A 41 -9.40 -2.40 -13.37
N PRO A 42 -10.41 -2.31 -14.26
CA PRO A 42 -10.83 -1.05 -14.87
C PRO A 42 -11.16 0.05 -13.85
N LYS A 43 -11.74 -0.33 -12.71
CA LYS A 43 -12.05 0.58 -11.60
C LYS A 43 -10.80 1.19 -10.96
N ILE A 44 -9.71 0.44 -10.84
CA ILE A 44 -8.45 0.92 -10.27
C ILE A 44 -7.73 1.80 -11.28
N ALA A 45 -7.71 1.42 -12.56
CA ALA A 45 -7.16 2.28 -13.60
C ALA A 45 -7.89 3.64 -13.67
N ALA A 46 -9.22 3.65 -13.57
CA ALA A 46 -10.02 4.87 -13.50
C ALA A 46 -9.75 5.69 -12.23
N LEU A 47 -9.64 5.04 -11.06
CA LEU A 47 -9.31 5.70 -9.80
C LEU A 47 -7.96 6.44 -9.89
N LEU A 48 -6.92 5.80 -10.42
CA LEU A 48 -5.58 6.38 -10.51
C LEU A 48 -5.54 7.64 -11.40
N GLN A 49 -6.50 7.77 -12.33
CA GLN A 49 -6.65 8.95 -13.19
C GLN A 49 -7.61 10.01 -12.62
N ASN A 50 -8.35 9.69 -11.56
CA ASN A 50 -9.33 10.58 -10.94
C ASN A 50 -8.76 11.19 -9.66
N GLU A 51 -8.26 12.42 -9.76
CA GLU A 51 -7.67 13.16 -8.63
C GLU A 51 -8.65 13.33 -7.46
N GLU A 52 -9.87 13.79 -7.72
CA GLU A 52 -10.85 14.10 -6.67
C GLU A 52 -11.26 12.85 -5.87
N GLU A 53 -11.51 11.74 -6.57
CA GLU A 53 -11.88 10.49 -5.90
C GLU A 53 -10.70 9.92 -5.11
N LEU A 54 -9.49 9.91 -5.68
CA LEU A 54 -8.30 9.46 -4.96
C LEU A 54 -8.04 10.32 -3.71
N LYS A 55 -8.15 11.65 -3.83
CA LYS A 55 -7.99 12.59 -2.72
C LYS A 55 -8.97 12.33 -1.58
N LYS A 56 -10.24 12.08 -1.91
CA LYS A 56 -11.27 11.74 -0.92
C LYS A 56 -10.93 10.45 -0.18
N LEU A 57 -10.53 9.40 -0.90
CA LEU A 57 -10.15 8.12 -0.30
C LEU A 57 -8.88 8.24 0.57
N LEU A 58 -7.88 8.98 0.12
CA LEU A 58 -6.66 9.25 0.89
C LEU A 58 -6.96 10.02 2.18
N ALA A 59 -7.83 11.03 2.13
CA ALA A 59 -8.19 11.82 3.31
C ALA A 59 -8.90 10.97 4.38
N ILE A 60 -9.80 10.08 3.96
CA ILE A 60 -10.45 9.10 4.85
C ILE A 60 -9.38 8.18 5.44
N ARG A 61 -8.52 7.60 4.60
CA ARG A 61 -7.51 6.64 5.04
C ARG A 61 -6.51 7.25 6.03
N LEU A 62 -6.02 8.45 5.76
CA LEU A 62 -5.09 9.14 6.65
C LEU A 62 -5.72 9.53 8.00
N THR A 63 -7.03 9.76 8.01
CA THR A 63 -7.74 10.01 9.27
C THR A 63 -7.80 8.74 10.12
N GLU A 64 -8.10 7.59 9.52
CA GLU A 64 -8.11 6.29 10.20
C GLU A 64 -6.71 5.84 10.67
N GLU A 65 -5.66 6.14 9.88
CA GLU A 65 -4.29 5.75 10.22
C GLU A 65 -3.80 6.31 11.56
N LYS A 66 -4.37 7.43 12.03
CA LYS A 66 -4.05 8.00 13.34
C LYS A 66 -4.46 7.11 14.51
N GLU A 67 -5.53 6.35 14.35
CA GLU A 67 -6.09 5.49 15.40
C GLU A 67 -5.57 4.05 15.30
N ARG A 68 -4.87 3.72 14.19
CA ARG A 68 -4.41 2.37 13.91
C ARG A 68 -3.10 2.07 14.66
N ARG A 69 -3.16 1.12 15.60
CA ARG A 69 -2.02 0.68 16.42
C ARG A 69 -0.80 0.21 15.60
N ASP A 70 -1.06 -0.43 14.46
CA ASP A 70 -0.04 -0.94 13.54
C ASP A 70 0.15 -0.08 12.28
N GLY A 71 -0.44 1.12 12.25
CA GLY A 71 -0.39 2.02 11.10
C GLY A 71 0.94 2.75 10.93
N ILE A 72 0.96 3.63 9.94
CA ILE A 72 2.09 4.52 9.60
C ILE A 72 1.63 5.99 9.66
N PRO A 73 1.17 6.49 10.83
CA PRO A 73 0.42 7.75 10.95
C PRO A 73 1.19 8.99 10.51
N ASP A 74 2.53 8.93 10.48
CA ASP A 74 3.41 10.05 10.13
C ASP A 74 4.06 9.90 8.73
N VAL A 75 3.70 8.86 7.97
CA VAL A 75 4.22 8.62 6.61
C VAL A 75 3.20 9.08 5.59
N LEU A 76 3.62 9.97 4.69
CA LEU A 76 2.77 10.41 3.59
C LEU A 76 2.82 9.42 2.42
N PRO A 77 1.74 9.33 1.61
CA PRO A 77 1.71 8.49 0.42
C PRO A 77 2.91 8.65 -0.52
N ARG A 78 3.36 9.89 -0.74
CA ARG A 78 4.53 10.21 -1.57
C ARG A 78 5.86 9.65 -1.04
N ASP A 79 5.92 9.32 0.24
CA ASP A 79 7.12 8.82 0.93
C ASP A 79 7.07 7.29 1.07
N PHE A 80 6.15 6.62 0.37
CA PHE A 80 6.06 5.18 0.34
C PHE A 80 7.26 4.60 -0.40
N THR A 81 7.91 3.61 0.22
CA THR A 81 9.15 3.01 -0.27
C THR A 81 8.97 1.54 -0.64
N PHE A 82 7.84 0.93 -0.30
CA PHE A 82 7.58 -0.48 -0.57
C PHE A 82 7.60 -0.82 -2.06
N PHE A 83 7.27 0.13 -2.95
CA PHE A 83 7.25 -0.09 -4.40
C PHE A 83 8.60 -0.60 -4.93
N THR A 84 9.72 -0.12 -4.35
CA THR A 84 11.06 -0.56 -4.71
C THR A 84 11.65 -1.55 -3.70
N GLN A 85 11.35 -1.38 -2.41
CA GLN A 85 11.93 -2.21 -1.35
C GLN A 85 11.39 -3.65 -1.37
N ALA A 86 10.11 -3.84 -1.70
CA ALA A 86 9.47 -5.16 -1.62
C ALA A 86 10.15 -6.23 -2.48
N ALA A 87 10.71 -5.84 -3.64
CA ALA A 87 11.39 -6.75 -4.55
C ALA A 87 12.88 -6.94 -4.23
N GLN A 88 13.44 -6.13 -3.33
CA GLN A 88 14.84 -6.18 -2.91
C GLN A 88 15.02 -6.81 -1.52
N ASP A 89 13.98 -6.73 -0.69
CA ASP A 89 13.97 -7.30 0.65
C ASP A 89 13.82 -8.82 0.57
N LYS A 90 14.87 -9.52 1.00
CA LYS A 90 14.91 -10.99 1.01
C LYS A 90 13.78 -11.60 1.85
N ASN A 91 13.43 -11.02 2.99
CA ASN A 91 12.37 -11.54 3.85
C ASN A 91 11.02 -11.45 3.14
N VAL A 92 10.76 -10.35 2.44
CA VAL A 92 9.53 -10.17 1.65
C VAL A 92 9.51 -11.14 0.47
N CYS A 93 10.62 -11.28 -0.27
CA CYS A 93 10.72 -12.23 -1.39
C CYS A 93 10.49 -13.69 -0.95
N ASP A 94 11.18 -14.13 0.11
CA ASP A 94 11.04 -15.49 0.64
C ASP A 94 9.61 -15.74 1.15
N ALA A 95 9.01 -14.75 1.82
CA ALA A 95 7.63 -14.81 2.28
C ALA A 95 6.62 -14.82 1.12
N TYR A 96 6.89 -14.09 0.04
CA TYR A 96 6.07 -14.06 -1.15
C TYR A 96 6.02 -15.41 -1.85
N GLU A 97 7.16 -16.08 -2.01
CA GLU A 97 7.19 -17.42 -2.57
C GLU A 97 6.44 -18.44 -1.70
N LYS A 98 6.59 -18.36 -0.36
CA LYS A 98 5.80 -19.17 0.57
C LYS A 98 4.30 -18.91 0.41
N MET A 99 3.91 -17.63 0.34
CA MET A 99 2.53 -17.19 0.18
C MET A 99 1.92 -17.72 -1.12
N LEU A 100 2.63 -17.63 -2.25
CA LEU A 100 2.17 -18.20 -3.53
C LEU A 100 1.87 -19.69 -3.42
N ARG A 101 2.75 -20.46 -2.76
CA ARG A 101 2.54 -21.91 -2.57
C ARG A 101 1.34 -22.23 -1.69
N GLN A 102 1.06 -21.39 -0.69
CA GLN A 102 0.03 -21.63 0.31
C GLN A 102 -1.37 -21.11 -0.10
N TYR A 103 -1.43 -20.00 -0.82
CA TYR A 103 -2.70 -19.30 -1.12
C TYR A 103 -3.05 -19.30 -2.61
N VAL A 104 -2.08 -19.49 -3.52
CA VAL A 104 -2.32 -19.47 -4.96
C VAL A 104 -2.23 -20.89 -5.52
N MET A 105 -3.39 -21.57 -5.47
CA MET A 105 -3.52 -22.99 -5.82
C MET A 105 -3.36 -23.24 -7.33
N ARG A 106 -3.88 -22.33 -8.16
CA ARG A 106 -3.80 -22.43 -9.61
C ARG A 106 -2.47 -21.86 -10.08
N TYR A 107 -1.71 -22.66 -10.84
CA TYR A 107 -0.39 -22.26 -11.29
C TYR A 107 -0.42 -21.02 -12.21
N GLU A 108 -1.44 -20.91 -13.06
CA GLU A 108 -1.64 -19.77 -13.97
C GLU A 108 -1.90 -18.44 -13.25
N ASP A 109 -2.38 -18.48 -12.01
CA ASP A 109 -2.62 -17.29 -11.20
C ASP A 109 -1.35 -16.86 -10.44
N ARG A 110 -0.27 -17.65 -10.49
CA ARG A 110 1.00 -17.30 -9.82
C ARG A 110 1.75 -16.24 -10.61
N ILE A 111 1.95 -15.11 -9.96
CA ILE A 111 2.72 -13.99 -10.50
C ILE A 111 4.14 -14.08 -9.95
N ASN A 112 5.14 -14.07 -10.83
CA ASN A 112 6.53 -14.12 -10.41
C ASN A 112 7.02 -12.74 -9.90
N LEU A 113 8.11 -12.71 -9.14
CA LEU A 113 8.64 -11.49 -8.53
C LEU A 113 9.03 -10.41 -9.57
N ALA A 114 9.45 -10.79 -10.78
CA ALA A 114 9.79 -9.82 -11.83
C ALA A 114 8.54 -9.09 -12.34
N GLU A 115 7.41 -9.79 -12.52
CA GLU A 115 6.13 -9.18 -12.88
C GLU A 115 5.56 -8.35 -11.73
N VAL A 116 5.70 -8.81 -10.47
CA VAL A 116 5.33 -8.00 -9.30
C VAL A 116 6.09 -6.68 -9.30
N ASN A 117 7.41 -6.71 -9.46
CA ASN A 117 8.22 -5.50 -9.47
C ASN A 117 7.81 -4.55 -10.61
N SER A 118 7.52 -5.11 -11.79
CA SER A 118 7.03 -4.35 -12.93
C SER A 118 5.67 -3.70 -12.65
N SER A 119 4.74 -4.45 -12.05
CA SER A 119 3.41 -3.96 -11.66
C SER A 119 3.50 -2.87 -10.60
N LEU A 120 4.29 -3.07 -9.54
CA LEU A 120 4.48 -2.07 -8.50
C LEU A 120 5.06 -0.78 -9.08
N GLY A 121 6.05 -0.87 -9.97
CA GLY A 121 6.59 0.29 -10.67
C GLY A 121 5.56 1.00 -11.56
N ARG A 122 4.66 0.27 -12.23
CA ARG A 122 3.56 0.87 -13.00
C ARG A 122 2.53 1.55 -12.10
N ILE A 123 2.18 0.94 -10.97
CA ILE A 123 1.27 1.55 -9.97
C ILE A 123 1.89 2.85 -9.45
N GLU A 124 3.15 2.80 -9.01
CA GLU A 124 3.89 3.96 -8.52
C GLU A 124 3.92 5.08 -9.55
N ALA A 125 4.30 4.77 -10.80
CA ALA A 125 4.35 5.76 -11.88
C ALA A 125 2.98 6.40 -12.17
N LYS A 126 1.87 5.67 -12.03
CA LYS A 126 0.51 6.22 -12.16
C LYS A 126 0.16 7.12 -10.97
N LEU A 127 0.50 6.70 -9.75
CA LEU A 127 0.27 7.48 -8.53
C LEU A 127 1.06 8.79 -8.52
N LEU A 128 2.33 8.76 -8.92
CA LEU A 128 3.19 9.95 -9.00
C LEU A 128 2.72 10.98 -10.06
N LYS A 129 1.86 10.58 -11.00
CA LYS A 129 1.22 11.52 -11.94
C LYS A 129 -0.03 12.20 -11.37
N ASN A 130 -0.55 11.71 -10.25
CA ASN A 130 -1.77 12.21 -9.65
C ASN A 130 -1.45 13.22 -8.53
N PRO A 131 -1.86 14.50 -8.67
CA PRO A 131 -1.58 15.53 -7.67
C PRO A 131 -2.10 15.17 -6.27
N ALA A 132 -3.24 14.46 -6.16
CA ALA A 132 -3.80 14.03 -4.89
C ALA A 132 -2.83 13.14 -4.08
N TRP A 133 -2.00 12.35 -4.77
CA TRP A 133 -1.00 11.50 -4.14
C TRP A 133 0.20 12.32 -3.63
N LEU A 134 0.71 13.24 -4.46
CA LEU A 134 1.91 14.05 -4.17
C LEU A 134 1.66 15.15 -3.14
N GLU A 135 0.50 15.80 -3.23
CA GLU A 135 0.12 16.95 -2.41
C GLU A 135 -0.65 16.56 -1.15
N CYS A 136 -0.73 15.26 -0.87
CA CYS A 136 -1.41 14.75 0.30
C CYS A 136 -0.80 15.35 1.57
N LYS A 137 -1.64 15.77 2.51
CA LYS A 137 -1.21 16.38 3.78
C LYS A 137 -1.74 15.55 4.93
N LEU A 138 -0.91 15.37 5.96
CA LEU A 138 -1.34 14.76 7.20
C LEU A 138 -2.48 15.60 7.80
N PRO A 139 -3.55 14.97 8.29
CA PRO A 139 -4.63 15.72 8.91
C PRO A 139 -4.09 16.45 10.13
N LYS A 140 -4.43 17.73 10.32
CA LYS A 140 -3.96 18.53 11.45
C LYS A 140 -4.25 17.79 12.76
N LYS A 141 -3.27 17.74 13.69
CA LYS A 141 -3.54 17.28 15.07
C LYS A 141 -4.60 18.22 15.64
N ALA A 142 -5.70 17.68 16.17
CA ALA A 142 -6.59 18.47 17.00
C ALA A 142 -5.74 19.02 18.14
N LYS A 143 -5.67 20.35 18.29
CA LYS A 143 -5.05 20.96 19.47
C LYS A 143 -5.89 20.48 20.66
N ASN A 144 -5.35 19.61 21.51
CA ASN A 144 -5.95 19.32 22.80
C ASN A 144 -6.05 20.66 23.55
N LYS A 145 -7.27 21.20 23.67
CA LYS A 145 -7.61 22.19 24.68
C LYS A 145 -7.72 21.46 26.01
N GLU A 146 -6.60 21.20 26.66
CA GLU A 146 -6.60 20.76 28.04
C GLU A 146 -5.30 21.20 28.71
N GLN A 147 -5.33 22.43 29.22
CA GLN A 147 -4.61 22.88 30.41
C GLN A 147 -5.00 24.34 30.67
N GLU A 148 -6.14 24.51 31.34
CA GLU A 148 -6.45 25.66 32.20
C GLU A 148 -7.58 25.19 33.14
N ARG A 149 -7.16 24.61 34.27
CA ARG A 149 -7.92 24.52 35.51
C ARG A 149 -7.00 24.95 36.64
#